data_AF-A0A1A3C8N4-F1
#
_entry.id   AF-A0A1A3C8N4-F1
#
_cell.length_a   1.000
_cell.length_b   1.000
_cell.length_c   1.000
_cell.angle_alpha   90.00
_cell.angle_beta   90.00
_cell.angle_gamma   90.00
#
_symmetry.space_group_name_H-M   'P 1'
#
loop_
_entity.id
_entity.type
_entity.pdbx_description
1 polymer ?
#
loop_
_entity_poly.entity_id
_entity_poly.type
_entity_poly.pdbx_seq_one_letter_code
_entity_poly.pdbx_strand_id
1 'polypeptide(L)'
;MVTMATKRAYTAKDVERALLRVVYDTKQYSAVRHQEEPDFVLSPNGNGTGFGVEITEVYESESDARLQNIDGYMQELWDGKPHRHRDDIEVLKTGPITLRDKDGNVKATNLPVVMINTTNMPSLPSLLAQRIRRKETRFSEYVRGVTHVNLIIHDRTHGSAPKADEVYDSRVFLSDSVKSALNASKFSEVFVVSTDADNNQVYRSLRALVVLESGYGYLQSMREAISEPVDMHDDDIHVLFYETCRGLGLDVDFVRDEQARPYVYFGGVGIRFDPEGVRIYEVSNFPPPVACEPPSFEMRAERAESLIQTNVDFFADKAFSSAYGHPPVTSILETIRAASA
;
A
#
# COMPACT_ATOMS: atom_id res chain seq x y z
N MET A 1 -26.73 -33.31 20.02
CA MET A 1 -26.26 -32.04 20.62
C MET A 1 -24.84 -31.82 20.15
N VAL A 2 -24.66 -30.98 19.12
CA VAL A 2 -23.32 -30.54 18.69
C VAL A 2 -22.94 -29.42 19.65
N THR A 3 -21.96 -29.66 20.50
CA THR A 3 -21.35 -28.64 21.36
C THR A 3 -20.77 -27.58 20.41
N MET A 4 -21.41 -26.41 20.32
CA MET A 4 -20.82 -25.27 19.64
C MET A 4 -19.54 -24.93 20.40
N ALA A 5 -18.39 -25.31 19.84
CA ALA A 5 -17.10 -24.89 20.34
C ALA A 5 -17.11 -23.36 20.38
N THR A 6 -16.99 -22.80 21.58
CA THR A 6 -16.92 -21.36 21.81
C THR A 6 -15.71 -20.85 21.02
N LYS A 7 -15.96 -20.27 19.85
CA LYS A 7 -14.93 -19.63 19.01
C LYS A 7 -14.27 -18.57 19.91
N ARG A 8 -13.00 -18.75 20.26
CA ARG A 8 -12.25 -17.73 20.98
C ARG A 8 -12.31 -16.44 20.15
N ALA A 9 -12.83 -15.37 20.73
CA ALA A 9 -12.75 -14.04 20.14
C ALA A 9 -11.27 -13.64 20.08
N TYR A 10 -10.78 -13.27 18.90
CA TYR A 10 -9.42 -12.75 18.73
C TYR A 10 -9.37 -11.27 19.13
N THR A 11 -8.22 -10.82 19.62
CA THR A 11 -8.01 -9.42 20.02
C THR A 11 -7.50 -8.57 18.85
N ALA A 12 -7.58 -7.25 18.97
CA ALA A 12 -6.96 -6.33 17.99
C ALA A 12 -5.46 -6.63 17.78
N LYS A 13 -4.76 -6.98 18.88
CA LYS A 13 -3.33 -7.37 18.84
C LYS A 13 -3.08 -8.65 18.04
N ASP A 14 -4.02 -9.58 18.04
CA ASP A 14 -3.91 -10.81 17.24
C ASP A 14 -4.07 -10.50 15.75
N VAL A 15 -4.96 -9.57 15.40
CA VAL A 15 -5.15 -9.08 14.03
C VAL A 15 -3.93 -8.31 13.55
N GLU A 16 -3.42 -7.37 14.34
CA GLU A 16 -2.17 -6.64 14.05
C GLU A 16 -0.99 -7.60 13.80
N ARG A 17 -0.81 -8.60 14.66
CA ARG A 17 0.23 -9.61 14.48
C ARG A 17 0.03 -10.45 13.22
N ALA A 18 -1.23 -10.74 12.87
CA ALA A 18 -1.56 -11.44 11.64
C ALA A 18 -1.25 -10.60 10.40
N LEU A 19 -1.56 -9.31 10.42
CA LEU A 19 -1.22 -8.36 9.35
C LEU A 19 0.29 -8.20 9.18
N LEU A 20 1.05 -8.12 10.28
CA LEU A 20 2.51 -8.11 10.21
C LEU A 20 3.05 -9.33 9.45
N ARG A 21 2.50 -10.52 9.72
CA ARG A 21 2.90 -11.78 9.09
C ARG A 21 2.41 -11.97 7.66
N VAL A 22 1.49 -11.14 7.17
CA VAL A 22 1.16 -11.11 5.75
C VAL A 22 2.34 -10.57 4.94
N VAL A 23 3.02 -9.55 5.46
CA VAL A 23 4.11 -8.85 4.76
C VAL A 23 5.48 -9.43 5.12
N TYR A 24 5.69 -9.81 6.38
CA TYR A 24 7.02 -10.21 6.88
C TYR A 24 7.09 -11.67 7.33
N ASP A 25 8.14 -12.35 6.90
CA ASP A 25 8.53 -13.64 7.49
C ASP A 25 9.21 -13.39 8.84
N THR A 26 8.40 -13.39 9.91
CA THR A 26 8.88 -13.14 11.27
C THR A 26 10.00 -14.09 11.75
N LYS A 27 10.23 -15.22 11.07
CA LYS A 27 11.33 -16.16 11.39
C LYS A 27 12.70 -15.66 10.95
N GLN A 28 12.76 -14.68 10.03
CA GLN A 28 14.01 -14.09 9.55
C GLN A 28 14.59 -13.04 10.51
N TYR A 29 13.89 -12.75 11.60
CA TYR A 29 14.26 -11.74 12.57
C TYR A 29 14.64 -12.38 13.90
N SER A 30 15.66 -11.82 14.55
CA SER A 30 16.13 -12.29 15.86
C SER A 30 15.12 -11.97 16.97
N ALA A 31 14.34 -10.90 16.79
CA ALA A 31 13.25 -10.52 17.69
C ALA A 31 12.14 -9.77 16.94
N VAL A 32 10.90 -10.03 17.34
CA VAL A 32 9.70 -9.26 16.96
C VAL A 32 8.99 -8.84 18.23
N ARG A 33 9.05 -7.56 18.56
CA ARG A 33 8.49 -6.99 19.80
C ARG A 33 7.25 -6.18 19.47
N HIS A 34 6.16 -6.41 20.20
CA HIS A 34 4.99 -5.53 20.16
C HIS A 34 5.22 -4.38 21.15
N GLN A 35 4.90 -3.16 20.75
CA GLN A 35 4.94 -1.97 21.61
C GLN A 35 3.80 -1.02 21.19
N GLU A 36 3.67 0.13 21.85
CA GLU A 36 2.56 1.05 21.55
C GLU A 36 2.82 1.89 20.29
N GLU A 37 4.05 2.36 20.09
CA GLU A 37 4.41 3.28 19.01
C GLU A 37 5.85 3.01 18.55
N PRO A 38 6.08 2.44 17.35
CA PRO A 38 5.12 1.78 16.45
C PRO A 38 4.53 0.50 17.06
N ASP A 39 3.50 -0.09 16.43
CA ASP A 39 2.92 -1.36 16.88
C ASP A 39 3.95 -2.51 17.01
N PHE A 40 4.95 -2.57 16.13
CA PHE A 40 6.02 -3.57 16.19
C PHE A 40 7.42 -3.01 15.94
N VAL A 41 8.42 -3.66 16.54
CA VAL A 41 9.84 -3.49 16.22
C VAL A 41 10.44 -4.83 15.83
N LEU A 42 11.03 -4.88 14.63
CA LEU A 42 11.66 -6.06 14.04
C LEU A 42 13.17 -5.86 14.07
N SER A 43 13.88 -6.80 14.71
CA SER A 43 15.35 -6.78 14.79
C SER A 43 15.92 -7.80 13.82
N PRO A 44 16.75 -7.40 12.84
CA PRO A 44 17.43 -8.34 11.94
C PRO A 44 18.28 -9.37 12.71
N ASN A 45 18.68 -10.43 12.03
CA ASN A 45 19.68 -11.35 12.56
C ASN A 45 21.06 -10.66 12.59
N GLY A 46 21.63 -10.49 13.77
CA GLY A 46 22.81 -9.65 14.02
C GLY A 46 22.46 -8.43 14.87
N ASN A 47 23.37 -7.94 15.71
CA ASN A 47 23.14 -6.91 16.75
C ASN A 47 22.85 -5.49 16.21
N GLY A 48 22.08 -5.35 15.13
CA GLY A 48 21.66 -4.07 14.58
C GLY A 48 20.44 -3.49 15.30
N THR A 49 20.33 -2.16 15.28
CA THR A 49 19.10 -1.45 15.64
C THR A 49 17.96 -1.94 14.73
N GLY A 50 16.81 -2.28 15.31
CA GLY A 50 15.64 -2.73 14.55
C GLY A 50 14.92 -1.59 13.82
N PHE A 51 13.94 -1.96 13.00
CA PHE A 51 13.02 -1.02 12.36
C PHE A 51 11.60 -1.20 12.89
N GLY A 52 10.82 -0.13 12.78
CA GLY A 52 9.44 -0.07 13.20
C GLY A 52 8.46 -0.54 12.12
N VAL A 53 7.34 -1.12 12.53
CA VAL A 53 6.19 -1.37 11.66
C VAL A 53 4.93 -0.88 12.37
N GLU A 54 4.31 0.13 11.78
CA GLU A 54 3.02 0.67 12.19
C GLU A 54 1.91 0.01 11.39
N ILE A 55 0.80 -0.33 12.02
CA ILE A 55 -0.35 -0.98 11.39
C ILE A 55 -1.58 -0.10 11.55
N THR A 56 -2.42 -0.11 10.53
CA THR A 56 -3.67 0.63 10.52
C THR A 56 -4.65 0.02 9.55
N GLU A 57 -5.87 0.51 9.57
CA GLU A 57 -6.96 0.01 8.74
C GLU A 57 -7.67 1.16 8.03
N VAL A 58 -8.21 0.88 6.85
CA VAL A 58 -9.08 1.79 6.11
C VAL A 58 -10.44 1.15 5.89
N TYR A 59 -11.48 1.94 6.15
CA TYR A 59 -12.88 1.59 6.00
C TYR A 59 -13.54 2.66 5.11
N GLU A 60 -14.66 2.32 4.47
CA GLU A 60 -15.38 3.28 3.62
C GLU A 60 -15.97 4.44 4.43
N SER A 61 -16.32 4.17 5.69
CA SER A 61 -16.80 5.16 6.65
C SER A 61 -16.56 4.71 8.09
N GLU A 62 -16.74 5.62 9.05
CA GLU A 62 -16.69 5.24 10.47
C GLU A 62 -17.85 4.31 10.87
N SER A 63 -19.02 4.47 10.25
CA SER A 63 -20.16 3.57 10.43
C SER A 63 -19.85 2.15 9.95
N ASP A 64 -19.17 2.03 8.82
CA ASP A 64 -18.68 0.75 8.30
C ASP A 64 -17.63 0.14 9.24
N ALA A 65 -16.68 0.94 9.72
CA ALA A 65 -15.71 0.49 10.74
C ALA A 65 -16.40 -0.05 12.00
N ARG A 66 -17.44 0.64 12.49
CA ARG A 66 -18.22 0.20 13.64
C ARG A 66 -19.00 -1.08 13.36
N LEU A 67 -19.61 -1.20 12.18
CA LEU A 67 -20.32 -2.42 11.77
C LEU A 67 -19.40 -3.64 11.74
N GLN A 68 -18.17 -3.46 11.26
CA GLN A 68 -17.20 -4.55 11.13
C GLN A 68 -16.52 -4.92 12.45
N ASN A 69 -16.29 -3.96 13.35
CA ASN A 69 -15.47 -4.16 14.55
C ASN A 69 -16.24 -4.24 15.87
N ILE A 70 -17.49 -3.75 15.93
CA ILE A 70 -18.29 -3.87 17.14
C ILE A 70 -19.03 -5.21 17.10
N ASP A 71 -18.56 -6.15 17.92
CA ASP A 71 -19.14 -7.49 18.05
C ASP A 71 -20.66 -7.42 18.26
N GLY A 72 -21.38 -8.12 17.38
CA GLY A 72 -22.83 -8.22 17.41
C GLY A 72 -23.58 -7.01 16.87
N TYR A 73 -22.94 -5.89 16.52
CA TYR A 73 -23.66 -4.67 16.14
C TYR A 73 -24.51 -4.86 14.88
N MET A 74 -24.00 -5.57 13.86
CA MET A 74 -24.79 -5.94 12.68
C MET A 74 -26.05 -6.75 13.05
N GLN A 75 -25.91 -7.73 13.94
CA GLN A 75 -27.03 -8.55 14.41
C GLN A 75 -28.04 -7.72 15.18
N GLU A 76 -27.59 -6.80 16.03
CA GLU A 76 -28.46 -5.89 16.76
C GLU A 76 -29.32 -5.01 15.82
N LEU A 77 -28.72 -4.50 14.74
CA LEU A 77 -29.44 -3.73 13.74
C LEU A 77 -30.45 -4.59 12.97
N TRP A 78 -30.11 -5.84 12.65
CA TRP A 78 -31.09 -6.80 12.07
C TRP A 78 -32.24 -7.13 13.01
N ASP A 79 -31.96 -7.20 14.31
CA ASP A 79 -32.97 -7.43 15.35
C ASP A 79 -33.83 -6.17 15.62
N GLY A 80 -33.57 -5.06 14.91
CA GLY A 80 -34.30 -3.80 15.05
C GLY A 80 -33.95 -3.02 16.32
N LYS A 81 -32.80 -3.31 16.96
CA LYS A 81 -32.32 -2.52 18.09
C LYS A 81 -31.88 -1.13 17.62
N PRO A 82 -31.89 -0.12 18.51
CA PRO A 82 -31.40 1.21 18.18
C PRO A 82 -29.93 1.21 17.74
N HIS A 83 -29.57 2.13 16.84
CA HIS A 83 -28.17 2.41 16.51
C HIS A 83 -27.40 2.79 17.77
N ARG A 84 -26.15 2.32 17.85
CA ARG A 84 -25.25 2.64 18.98
C ARG A 84 -24.66 4.05 18.87
N HIS A 85 -24.55 4.58 17.65
CA HIS A 85 -24.02 5.91 17.38
C HIS A 85 -25.04 6.76 16.62
N ARG A 86 -25.08 8.07 16.93
CA ARG A 86 -26.00 9.01 16.29
C ARG A 86 -25.78 9.09 14.78
N ASP A 87 -24.52 9.14 14.36
CA ASP A 87 -24.16 9.27 12.94
C ASP A 87 -24.59 8.05 12.13
N ASP A 88 -24.72 6.88 12.76
CA ASP A 88 -25.14 5.65 12.09
C ASP A 88 -26.62 5.68 11.68
N ILE A 89 -27.46 6.50 12.33
CA ILE A 89 -28.90 6.59 12.03
C ILE A 89 -29.13 7.09 10.59
N GLU A 90 -28.27 8.00 10.14
CA GLU A 90 -28.37 8.58 8.80
C GLU A 90 -27.75 7.67 7.74
N VAL A 91 -26.67 6.96 8.09
CA VAL A 91 -25.88 6.14 7.15
C VAL A 91 -26.39 4.70 7.02
N LEU A 92 -26.76 4.06 8.15
CA LEU A 92 -27.15 2.65 8.22
C LEU A 92 -28.67 2.51 8.27
N LYS A 93 -29.33 2.45 7.10
CA LYS A 93 -30.78 2.32 7.02
C LYS A 93 -31.20 0.88 7.27
N THR A 94 -31.96 0.65 8.34
CA THR A 94 -32.48 -0.67 8.70
C THR A 94 -33.94 -0.80 8.27
N GLY A 95 -34.35 -1.96 7.77
CA GLY A 95 -35.74 -2.23 7.48
C GLY A 95 -35.98 -3.56 6.76
N PRO A 96 -37.25 -3.96 6.62
CA PRO A 96 -37.61 -5.14 5.84
C PRO A 96 -37.52 -4.86 4.34
N ILE A 97 -36.97 -5.79 3.57
CA ILE A 97 -37.06 -5.79 2.10
C ILE A 97 -37.80 -7.01 1.58
N THR A 98 -38.22 -6.94 0.32
CA THR A 98 -38.73 -8.07 -0.46
C THR A 98 -37.73 -8.42 -1.54
N LEU A 99 -37.20 -9.64 -1.53
CA LEU A 99 -36.30 -10.14 -2.56
C LEU A 99 -37.11 -10.72 -3.72
N ARG A 100 -36.82 -10.27 -4.93
CA ARG A 100 -37.44 -10.76 -6.18
C ARG A 100 -36.36 -11.32 -7.10
N ASP A 101 -36.71 -12.35 -7.89
CA ASP A 101 -35.85 -12.76 -9.01
C ASP A 101 -35.97 -11.82 -10.21
N LYS A 102 -35.15 -12.09 -11.24
CA LYS A 102 -35.14 -11.35 -12.50
C LYS A 102 -36.50 -11.32 -13.22
N ASP A 103 -37.37 -12.29 -12.95
CA ASP A 103 -38.68 -12.41 -13.56
C ASP A 103 -39.78 -11.75 -12.68
N GLY A 104 -39.38 -11.13 -11.57
CA GLY A 104 -40.24 -10.40 -10.65
C GLY A 104 -40.93 -11.26 -9.58
N ASN A 105 -40.67 -12.57 -9.56
CA ASN A 105 -41.25 -13.49 -8.58
C ASN A 105 -40.62 -13.26 -7.21
N VAL A 106 -41.46 -13.21 -6.19
CA VAL A 106 -41.02 -13.03 -4.80
C VAL A 106 -40.31 -14.30 -4.31
N LYS A 107 -39.05 -14.14 -3.88
CA LYS A 107 -38.23 -15.21 -3.27
C LYS A 107 -38.26 -15.16 -1.75
N ALA A 108 -38.33 -13.97 -1.17
CA ALA A 108 -38.44 -13.76 0.26
C ALA A 108 -39.14 -12.43 0.56
N THR A 109 -39.91 -12.37 1.63
CA THR A 109 -40.54 -11.15 2.15
C THR A 109 -40.04 -10.87 3.56
N ASN A 110 -40.09 -9.60 3.97
CA ASN A 110 -39.71 -9.15 5.31
C ASN A 110 -38.30 -9.57 5.73
N LEU A 111 -37.34 -9.60 4.79
CA LEU A 111 -35.95 -9.89 5.12
C LEU A 111 -35.37 -8.66 5.85
N PRO A 112 -34.90 -8.78 7.10
CA PRO A 112 -34.23 -7.68 7.78
C PRO A 112 -32.92 -7.38 7.07
N VAL A 113 -32.68 -6.12 6.72
CA VAL A 113 -31.42 -5.69 6.10
C VAL A 113 -30.90 -4.42 6.75
N VAL A 114 -29.58 -4.25 6.65
CA VAL A 114 -28.89 -2.99 6.85
C VAL A 114 -28.45 -2.52 5.46
N MET A 115 -28.93 -1.36 5.05
CA MET A 115 -28.65 -0.75 3.76
C MET A 115 -27.71 0.44 3.96
N ILE A 116 -26.68 0.51 3.14
CA ILE A 116 -25.69 1.57 3.11
C ILE A 116 -25.77 2.24 1.74
N ASN A 117 -25.82 3.57 1.71
CA ASN A 117 -25.77 4.31 0.45
C ASN A 117 -24.32 4.40 -0.03
N THR A 118 -24.02 3.74 -1.15
CA THR A 118 -22.67 3.69 -1.72
C THR A 118 -22.35 4.84 -2.67
N THR A 119 -23.33 5.69 -3.01
CA THR A 119 -23.19 6.72 -4.08
C THR A 119 -22.13 7.78 -3.77
N ASN A 120 -21.82 8.00 -2.49
CA ASN A 120 -20.86 9.00 -2.04
C ASN A 120 -19.67 8.39 -1.27
N MET A 121 -19.41 7.10 -1.44
CA MET A 121 -18.27 6.48 -0.76
C MET A 121 -16.96 6.97 -1.38
N PRO A 122 -15.97 7.36 -0.55
CA PRO A 122 -14.66 7.75 -1.05
C PRO A 122 -14.01 6.56 -1.73
N SER A 123 -13.29 6.82 -2.82
CA SER A 123 -12.50 5.78 -3.48
C SER A 123 -11.37 5.28 -2.57
N LEU A 124 -10.92 4.04 -2.78
CA LEU A 124 -9.81 3.46 -2.02
C LEU A 124 -8.54 4.34 -2.05
N PRO A 125 -8.08 4.89 -3.20
CA PRO A 125 -6.94 5.81 -3.21
C PRO A 125 -7.14 7.05 -2.30
N SER A 126 -8.36 7.60 -2.26
CA SER A 126 -8.67 8.73 -1.37
C SER A 126 -8.52 8.34 0.11
N LEU A 127 -9.04 7.16 0.48
CA LEU A 127 -8.92 6.60 1.84
C LEU A 127 -7.47 6.32 2.21
N LEU A 128 -6.68 5.73 1.31
CA LEU A 128 -5.25 5.47 1.51
C LEU A 128 -4.48 6.77 1.73
N ALA A 129 -4.66 7.77 0.85
CA ALA A 129 -3.99 9.06 0.97
C ALA A 129 -4.32 9.76 2.30
N GLN A 130 -5.60 9.75 2.69
CA GLN A 130 -6.02 10.32 3.98
C GLN A 130 -5.37 9.56 5.15
N ARG A 131 -5.31 8.23 5.07
CA ARG A 131 -4.75 7.41 6.15
C ARG A 131 -3.25 7.60 6.34
N ILE A 132 -2.50 7.64 5.24
CA ILE A 132 -1.05 7.92 5.24
C ILE A 132 -0.81 9.29 5.90
N ARG A 133 -1.49 10.35 5.45
CA ARG A 133 -1.34 11.70 6.00
C ARG A 133 -1.67 11.76 7.49
N ARG A 134 -2.72 11.07 7.95
CA ARG A 134 -3.08 11.02 9.36
C ARG A 134 -2.04 10.31 10.22
N LYS A 135 -1.40 9.25 9.71
CA LYS A 135 -0.33 8.55 10.45
C LYS A 135 0.98 9.35 10.42
N GLU A 136 1.26 10.07 9.33
CA GLU A 136 2.44 10.93 9.21
C GLU A 136 2.52 11.99 10.31
N THR A 137 1.40 12.56 10.76
CA THR A 137 1.40 13.58 11.84
C THR A 137 1.97 13.07 13.17
N ARG A 138 2.02 11.75 13.35
CA ARG A 138 2.54 11.06 14.54
C ARG A 138 3.87 10.34 14.28
N PHE A 139 4.48 10.52 13.11
CA PHE A 139 5.69 9.80 12.73
C PHE A 139 6.86 9.95 13.72
N SER A 140 6.98 11.13 14.33
CA SER A 140 8.02 11.42 15.33
C SER A 140 7.86 10.61 16.63
N GLU A 141 6.68 10.06 16.89
CA GLU A 141 6.43 9.12 17.98
C GLU A 141 6.92 7.73 17.60
N TYR A 142 6.60 7.28 16.38
CA TYR A 142 6.96 5.96 15.88
C TYR A 142 8.48 5.77 15.67
N VAL A 143 9.20 6.76 15.16
CA VAL A 143 10.62 6.55 14.78
C VAL A 143 11.59 6.45 15.96
N ARG A 144 11.12 6.63 17.20
CA ARG A 144 12.01 6.69 18.37
C ARG A 144 12.68 5.35 18.64
N GLY A 145 14.02 5.34 18.57
CA GLY A 145 14.82 4.16 18.90
C GLY A 145 14.85 3.07 17.83
N VAL A 146 14.35 3.37 16.62
CA VAL A 146 14.42 2.49 15.45
C VAL A 146 15.09 3.21 14.28
N THR A 147 15.57 2.46 13.29
CA THR A 147 16.26 3.03 12.12
C THR A 147 15.31 3.76 11.18
N HIS A 148 14.12 3.22 11.00
CA HIS A 148 13.04 3.73 10.16
C HIS A 148 11.74 3.03 10.54
N VAL A 149 10.62 3.44 9.93
CA VAL A 149 9.31 2.84 10.16
C VAL A 149 8.64 2.56 8.82
N ASN A 150 8.03 1.38 8.68
CA ASN A 150 7.11 1.05 7.59
C ASN A 150 5.66 1.13 8.06
N LEU A 151 4.74 1.39 7.15
CA LEU A 151 3.30 1.41 7.44
C LEU A 151 2.61 0.24 6.71
N ILE A 152 1.82 -0.54 7.42
CA ILE A 152 0.90 -1.52 6.85
C ILE A 152 -0.52 -0.98 6.98
N ILE A 153 -1.23 -0.89 5.86
CA ILE A 153 -2.64 -0.50 5.81
C ILE A 153 -3.46 -1.73 5.39
N HIS A 154 -4.35 -2.18 6.28
CA HIS A 154 -5.34 -3.19 5.96
C HIS A 154 -6.54 -2.54 5.29
N ASP A 155 -6.78 -2.91 4.03
CA ASP A 155 -7.97 -2.54 3.29
C ASP A 155 -9.16 -3.38 3.76
N ARG A 156 -10.12 -2.70 4.41
CA ARG A 156 -11.38 -3.27 4.90
C ARG A 156 -12.59 -2.77 4.11
N THR A 157 -12.36 -2.15 2.96
CA THR A 157 -13.44 -1.71 2.07
C THR A 157 -14.10 -2.91 1.40
N HIS A 158 -15.31 -2.73 0.84
CA HIS A 158 -16.06 -3.83 0.24
C HIS A 158 -15.58 -4.23 -1.17
N GLY A 159 -14.59 -3.50 -1.72
CA GLY A 159 -14.01 -3.78 -3.02
C GLY A 159 -13.06 -4.99 -2.99
N SER A 160 -13.13 -5.84 -4.01
CA SER A 160 -12.11 -6.88 -4.22
C SER A 160 -10.88 -6.27 -4.87
N ALA A 161 -9.71 -6.48 -4.26
CA ALA A 161 -8.45 -6.10 -4.88
C ALA A 161 -8.12 -7.04 -6.05
N PRO A 162 -7.29 -6.59 -7.01
CA PRO A 162 -6.73 -7.49 -8.02
C PRO A 162 -5.96 -8.63 -7.37
N LYS A 163 -5.89 -9.78 -8.04
CA LYS A 163 -5.05 -10.91 -7.58
C LYS A 163 -3.57 -10.55 -7.64
N ALA A 164 -2.73 -11.35 -6.98
CA ALA A 164 -1.29 -11.09 -6.92
C ALA A 164 -0.63 -11.06 -8.31
N ASP A 165 -1.11 -11.90 -9.25
CA ASP A 165 -0.59 -12.07 -10.61
C ASP A 165 -1.48 -11.45 -11.71
N GLU A 166 -2.56 -10.76 -11.31
CA GLU A 166 -3.48 -10.12 -12.25
C GLU A 166 -2.93 -8.78 -12.73
N VAL A 167 -2.97 -8.53 -14.04
CA VAL A 167 -2.62 -7.21 -14.60
C VAL A 167 -3.77 -6.24 -14.34
N TYR A 168 -3.47 -5.14 -13.64
CA TYR A 168 -4.45 -4.10 -13.30
C TYR A 168 -3.88 -2.70 -13.55
N ASP A 169 -4.77 -1.71 -13.67
CA ASP A 169 -4.42 -0.29 -13.78
C ASP A 169 -3.93 0.26 -12.43
N SER A 170 -2.71 0.79 -12.37
CA SER A 170 -2.10 1.26 -11.12
C SER A 170 -2.94 2.30 -10.39
N ARG A 171 -3.81 3.04 -11.10
CA ARG A 171 -4.73 4.05 -10.53
C ARG A 171 -5.75 3.47 -9.55
N VAL A 172 -5.94 2.15 -9.52
CA VAL A 172 -6.69 1.46 -8.45
C VAL A 172 -6.10 1.77 -7.07
N PHE A 173 -4.79 1.99 -6.99
CA PHE A 173 -4.09 2.33 -5.74
C PHE A 173 -3.39 3.71 -5.80
N LEU A 174 -2.88 4.13 -6.97
CA LEU A 174 -2.01 5.29 -7.13
C LEU A 174 -2.69 6.48 -7.81
N SER A 175 -3.59 7.15 -7.10
CA SER A 175 -4.02 8.50 -7.50
C SER A 175 -2.95 9.54 -7.19
N ASP A 176 -3.07 10.74 -7.79
CA ASP A 176 -2.19 11.88 -7.48
C ASP A 176 -2.20 12.22 -5.98
N SER A 177 -3.34 12.06 -5.31
CA SER A 177 -3.46 12.25 -3.87
C SER A 177 -2.65 11.23 -3.07
N VAL A 178 -2.56 9.97 -3.52
CA VAL A 178 -1.72 8.93 -2.89
C VAL A 178 -0.26 9.22 -3.15
N LYS A 179 0.14 9.51 -4.40
CA LYS A 179 1.52 9.86 -4.74
C LYS A 179 2.02 11.05 -3.91
N SER A 180 1.21 12.11 -3.82
CA SER A 180 1.48 13.26 -2.95
C SER A 180 1.58 12.89 -1.47
N ALA A 181 0.72 12.00 -0.97
CA ALA A 181 0.80 11.53 0.41
C ALA A 181 2.06 10.70 0.69
N LEU A 182 2.50 9.88 -0.27
CA LEU A 182 3.74 9.09 -0.18
C LEU A 182 4.98 9.99 -0.18
N ASN A 183 5.03 11.01 -1.06
CA ASN A 183 6.14 11.98 -1.09
C ASN A 183 6.28 12.72 0.24
N ALA A 184 5.16 13.18 0.81
CA ALA A 184 5.18 13.90 2.08
C ALA A 184 5.43 12.99 3.29
N SER A 185 5.38 11.67 3.11
CA SER A 185 5.51 10.72 4.22
C SER A 185 6.95 10.30 4.47
N LYS A 186 7.28 10.15 5.76
CA LYS A 186 8.56 9.63 6.23
C LYS A 186 8.56 8.13 6.48
N PHE A 187 7.42 7.44 6.31
CA PHE A 187 7.41 5.98 6.29
C PHE A 187 8.27 5.49 5.13
N SER A 188 9.24 4.61 5.42
CA SER A 188 10.16 4.10 4.41
C SER A 188 9.37 3.37 3.32
N GLU A 189 8.48 2.45 3.68
CA GLU A 189 7.49 1.88 2.76
C GLU A 189 6.08 1.92 3.34
N VAL A 190 5.07 1.94 2.46
CA VAL A 190 3.65 1.80 2.77
C VAL A 190 3.11 0.57 2.04
N PHE A 191 2.75 -0.46 2.80
CA PHE A 191 2.11 -1.67 2.28
C PHE A 191 0.59 -1.57 2.40
N VAL A 192 -0.12 -2.04 1.39
CA VAL A 192 -1.57 -2.27 1.45
C VAL A 192 -1.83 -3.76 1.44
N VAL A 193 -2.45 -4.26 2.50
CA VAL A 193 -2.95 -5.63 2.62
C VAL A 193 -4.44 -5.62 2.29
N SER A 194 -4.83 -6.40 1.30
CA SER A 194 -6.19 -6.44 0.76
C SER A 194 -6.63 -7.88 0.53
N THR A 195 -7.90 -8.07 0.21
CA THR A 195 -8.47 -9.39 -0.12
C THR A 195 -8.96 -9.39 -1.57
N ASP A 196 -8.59 -10.41 -2.33
CA ASP A 196 -9.05 -10.58 -3.71
C ASP A 196 -10.47 -11.15 -3.80
N ALA A 197 -11.00 -11.30 -5.01
CA ALA A 197 -12.34 -11.84 -5.24
C ALA A 197 -12.52 -13.31 -4.79
N ASP A 198 -11.42 -14.05 -4.62
CA ASP A 198 -11.40 -15.44 -4.18
C ASP A 198 -11.17 -15.56 -2.65
N ASN A 199 -11.17 -14.44 -1.93
CA ASN A 199 -10.86 -14.32 -0.50
C ASN A 199 -9.41 -14.64 -0.11
N ASN A 200 -8.47 -14.58 -1.06
CA ASN A 200 -7.04 -14.67 -0.74
C ASN A 200 -6.52 -13.30 -0.32
N GLN A 201 -5.59 -13.28 0.63
CA GLN A 201 -4.88 -12.05 0.98
C GLN A 201 -3.84 -11.73 -0.09
N VAL A 202 -3.70 -10.46 -0.44
CA VAL A 202 -2.65 -9.94 -1.32
C VAL A 202 -2.08 -8.69 -0.68
N TYR A 203 -0.77 -8.52 -0.70
CA TYR A 203 -0.14 -7.27 -0.29
C TYR A 203 0.59 -6.58 -1.44
N ARG A 204 0.65 -5.25 -1.38
CA ARG A 204 1.31 -4.38 -2.38
C ARG A 204 2.11 -3.29 -1.70
N SER A 205 3.34 -3.09 -2.14
CA SER A 205 4.21 -1.99 -1.70
C SER A 205 3.94 -0.76 -2.57
N LEU A 206 3.41 0.32 -1.99
CA LEU A 206 2.94 1.46 -2.78
C LEU A 206 4.09 2.26 -3.38
N ARG A 207 5.21 2.45 -2.67
CA ARG A 207 6.37 3.15 -3.25
C ARG A 207 7.02 2.31 -4.34
N ALA A 208 7.11 0.99 -4.17
CA ALA A 208 7.58 0.10 -5.24
C ALA A 208 6.71 0.22 -6.50
N LEU A 209 5.38 0.26 -6.34
CA LEU A 209 4.48 0.43 -7.47
C LEU A 209 4.67 1.78 -8.17
N VAL A 210 4.93 2.87 -7.42
CA VAL A 210 5.27 4.19 -7.99
C VAL A 210 6.59 4.11 -8.77
N VAL A 211 7.63 3.51 -8.19
CA VAL A 211 8.95 3.37 -8.83
C VAL A 211 8.86 2.51 -10.10
N LEU A 212 8.08 1.44 -10.09
CA LEU A 212 7.81 0.62 -11.27
C LEU A 212 7.10 1.41 -12.36
N GLU A 213 6.02 2.12 -12.02
CA GLU A 213 5.28 2.98 -12.96
C GLU A 213 6.21 4.01 -13.60
N SER A 214 6.99 4.73 -12.79
CA SER A 214 7.95 5.72 -13.27
C SER A 214 9.07 5.10 -14.10
N GLY A 215 9.66 3.99 -13.65
CA GLY A 215 10.78 3.33 -14.34
C GLY A 215 10.40 2.79 -15.71
N TYR A 216 9.27 2.08 -15.80
CA TYR A 216 8.78 1.56 -17.09
C TYR A 216 8.31 2.67 -18.01
N GLY A 217 7.59 3.68 -17.48
CA GLY A 217 7.16 4.83 -18.29
C GLY A 217 8.35 5.63 -18.83
N TYR A 218 9.40 5.81 -18.02
CA TYR A 218 10.66 6.42 -18.46
C TYR A 218 11.30 5.64 -19.60
N LEU A 219 11.50 4.34 -19.46
CA LEU A 219 12.11 3.52 -20.52
C LEU A 219 11.29 3.53 -21.80
N GLN A 220 9.95 3.50 -21.69
CA GLN A 220 9.08 3.57 -22.85
C GLN A 220 9.18 4.93 -23.53
N SER A 221 9.11 6.03 -22.78
CA SER A 221 9.26 7.38 -23.31
C SER A 221 10.61 7.57 -24.00
N MET A 222 11.70 7.12 -23.37
CA MET A 222 13.04 7.15 -23.97
C MET A 222 13.11 6.39 -25.29
N ARG A 223 12.48 5.21 -25.37
CA ARG A 223 12.40 4.43 -26.61
C ARG A 223 11.61 5.14 -27.72
N GLU A 224 10.56 5.87 -27.37
CA GLU A 224 9.74 6.62 -28.33
C GLU A 224 10.41 7.93 -28.77
N ALA A 225 11.12 8.60 -27.86
CA ALA A 225 11.78 9.89 -28.09
C ALA A 225 13.11 9.78 -28.83
N ILE A 226 13.77 8.62 -28.76
CA ILE A 226 15.10 8.40 -29.31
C ILE A 226 15.00 7.59 -30.61
N SER A 227 14.98 8.30 -31.75
CA SER A 227 14.99 7.66 -33.08
C SER A 227 16.39 7.19 -33.52
N GLU A 228 17.45 7.70 -32.90
CA GLU A 228 18.86 7.36 -33.18
C GLU A 228 19.59 7.07 -31.87
N PRO A 229 20.54 6.12 -31.80
CA PRO A 229 21.28 5.82 -30.58
C PRO A 229 21.88 7.08 -29.95
N VAL A 230 21.50 7.39 -28.71
CA VAL A 230 22.11 8.47 -27.93
C VAL A 230 23.31 7.86 -27.21
N ASP A 231 24.50 8.38 -27.51
CA ASP A 231 25.69 8.08 -26.70
C ASP A 231 25.48 8.70 -25.32
N MET A 232 25.37 7.84 -24.31
CA MET A 232 24.97 8.20 -22.95
C MET A 232 25.86 7.43 -21.99
N HIS A 233 26.48 8.14 -21.05
CA HIS A 233 27.24 7.48 -20.00
C HIS A 233 26.30 6.71 -19.06
N ASP A 234 26.76 5.63 -18.44
CA ASP A 234 25.93 4.80 -17.53
C ASP A 234 25.31 5.58 -16.37
N ASP A 235 25.94 6.69 -15.97
CA ASP A 235 25.42 7.59 -14.93
C ASP A 235 24.32 8.52 -15.46
N ASP A 236 24.39 8.97 -16.73
CA ASP A 236 23.45 9.92 -17.31
C ASP A 236 22.00 9.38 -17.34
N ILE A 237 21.81 8.07 -17.58
CA ILE A 237 20.47 7.45 -17.58
C ILE A 237 19.81 7.55 -16.19
N HIS A 238 20.61 7.40 -15.13
CA HIS A 238 20.12 7.49 -13.75
C HIS A 238 19.85 8.94 -13.35
N VAL A 239 20.67 9.89 -13.78
CA VAL A 239 20.43 11.32 -13.55
C VAL A 239 19.20 11.80 -14.33
N LEU A 240 19.03 11.39 -15.59
CA LEU A 240 17.82 11.69 -16.37
C LEU A 240 16.57 11.13 -15.72
N PHE A 241 16.63 9.88 -15.23
CA PHE A 241 15.51 9.27 -14.52
C PHE A 241 15.20 9.99 -13.20
N TYR A 242 16.23 10.34 -12.43
CA TYR A 242 16.12 11.14 -11.20
C TYR A 242 15.39 12.47 -11.46
N GLU A 243 15.87 13.26 -12.43
CA GLU A 243 15.26 14.55 -12.78
C GLU A 243 13.86 14.39 -13.36
N THR A 244 13.61 13.31 -14.12
CA THR A 244 12.27 12.96 -14.61
C THR A 244 11.32 12.71 -13.44
N CYS A 245 11.70 11.88 -12.47
CA CYS A 245 10.90 11.62 -11.27
C CYS A 245 10.57 12.91 -10.52
N ARG A 246 11.53 13.82 -10.38
CA ARG A 246 11.30 15.14 -9.77
C ARG A 246 10.36 16.01 -10.60
N GLY A 247 10.47 15.97 -11.92
CA GLY A 247 9.53 16.61 -12.84
C GLY A 247 8.11 16.08 -12.73
N LEU A 248 7.95 14.79 -12.39
CA LEU A 248 6.66 14.16 -12.05
C LEU A 248 6.19 14.49 -10.62
N GLY A 249 6.95 15.31 -9.90
CA GLY A 249 6.65 15.73 -8.53
C GLY A 249 7.00 14.70 -7.45
N LEU A 250 7.78 13.66 -7.77
CA LEU A 250 8.27 12.68 -6.79
C LEU A 250 9.47 13.22 -6.03
N ASP A 251 9.50 12.97 -4.72
CA ASP A 251 10.62 13.32 -3.85
C ASP A 251 11.54 12.09 -3.72
N VAL A 252 12.46 11.97 -4.68
CA VAL A 252 13.39 10.84 -4.79
C VAL A 252 14.81 11.27 -4.43
N ASP A 253 15.60 10.31 -3.96
CA ASP A 253 17.02 10.48 -3.67
C ASP A 253 17.87 9.83 -4.77
N PHE A 254 19.01 10.45 -5.07
CA PHE A 254 20.06 9.83 -5.85
C PHE A 254 21.06 9.16 -4.90
N VAL A 255 21.39 7.89 -5.16
CA VAL A 255 22.14 7.06 -4.22
C VAL A 255 23.20 6.25 -4.95
N ARG A 256 24.26 5.86 -4.26
CA ARG A 256 25.24 4.89 -4.73
C ARG A 256 25.35 3.71 -3.78
N ASP A 257 25.47 2.52 -4.34
CA ASP A 257 25.72 1.30 -3.54
C ASP A 257 27.18 1.21 -3.07
N GLU A 258 27.51 0.14 -2.34
CA GLU A 258 28.88 -0.11 -1.85
C GLU A 258 29.94 -0.21 -2.96
N GLN A 259 29.52 -0.44 -4.21
CA GLN A 259 30.39 -0.53 -5.39
C GLN A 259 30.36 0.76 -6.21
N ALA A 260 29.85 1.85 -5.62
CA ALA A 260 29.69 3.17 -6.21
C ALA A 260 28.75 3.23 -7.43
N ARG A 261 27.88 2.23 -7.63
CA ARG A 261 26.94 2.21 -8.76
C ARG A 261 25.70 3.05 -8.43
N PRO A 262 25.26 3.94 -9.33
CA PRO A 262 24.12 4.80 -9.07
C PRO A 262 22.80 4.03 -9.09
N TYR A 263 21.83 4.52 -8.35
CA TYR A 263 20.42 4.16 -8.47
C TYR A 263 19.55 5.28 -7.90
N VAL A 264 18.28 5.32 -8.30
CA VAL A 264 17.31 6.27 -7.75
C VAL A 264 16.49 5.58 -6.68
N TYR A 265 16.29 6.25 -5.56
CA TYR A 265 15.68 5.72 -4.34
C TYR A 265 14.45 6.52 -3.96
N PHE A 266 13.35 5.84 -3.61
CA PHE A 266 12.11 6.48 -3.18
C PHE A 266 11.54 5.78 -1.96
N GLY A 267 11.86 6.29 -0.77
CA GLY A 267 11.65 5.52 0.46
C GLY A 267 12.28 4.14 0.30
N GLY A 268 11.76 3.07 0.89
CA GLY A 268 12.38 1.73 0.94
C GLY A 268 12.59 0.98 -0.38
N VAL A 269 12.56 1.65 -1.54
CA VAL A 269 12.71 1.05 -2.86
C VAL A 269 13.72 1.82 -3.72
N GLY A 270 14.68 1.10 -4.29
CA GLY A 270 15.60 1.61 -5.30
C GLY A 270 15.34 1.05 -6.70
N ILE A 271 15.69 1.79 -7.74
CA ILE A 271 15.69 1.33 -9.13
C ILE A 271 17.00 1.67 -9.83
N ARG A 272 17.53 0.68 -10.54
CA ARG A 272 18.73 0.80 -11.37
C ARG A 272 18.47 0.26 -12.77
N PHE A 273 19.04 0.94 -13.76
CA PHE A 273 19.05 0.51 -15.15
C PHE A 273 20.41 -0.08 -15.46
N ASP A 274 20.42 -1.38 -15.74
CA ASP A 274 21.62 -2.09 -16.17
C ASP A 274 21.45 -2.50 -17.66
N PRO A 275 22.54 -2.82 -18.37
CA PRO A 275 22.46 -3.38 -19.73
C PRO A 275 21.62 -4.67 -19.83
N GLU A 276 21.51 -5.42 -18.73
CA GLU A 276 20.70 -6.64 -18.62
C GLU A 276 19.20 -6.37 -18.37
N GLY A 277 18.84 -5.13 -18.03
CA GLY A 277 17.47 -4.73 -17.73
C GLY A 277 17.34 -3.86 -16.48
N VAL A 278 16.11 -3.75 -15.97
CA VAL A 278 15.79 -2.98 -14.77
C VAL A 278 15.95 -3.85 -13.53
N ARG A 279 16.65 -3.34 -12.51
CA ARG A 279 16.72 -3.96 -11.18
C ARG A 279 15.97 -3.09 -10.17
N ILE A 280 15.08 -3.72 -9.41
CA ILE A 280 14.36 -3.11 -8.30
C ILE A 280 14.94 -3.64 -6.98
N TYR A 281 15.28 -2.72 -6.08
CA TYR A 281 15.83 -3.02 -4.76
C TYR A 281 14.77 -2.74 -3.70
N GLU A 282 14.11 -3.79 -3.20
CA GLU A 282 13.20 -3.66 -2.06
C GLU A 282 14.00 -3.74 -0.76
N VAL A 283 14.44 -2.59 -0.26
CA VAL A 283 15.29 -2.46 0.93
C VAL A 283 14.54 -1.89 2.13
N SER A 284 13.21 -2.01 2.13
CA SER A 284 12.33 -1.53 3.20
C SER A 284 12.62 -2.13 4.59
N ASN A 285 13.40 -3.20 4.67
CA ASN A 285 13.86 -3.84 5.92
C ASN A 285 15.24 -3.36 6.39
N PHE A 286 15.90 -2.51 5.61
CA PHE A 286 17.22 -1.99 5.90
C PHE A 286 17.15 -0.47 6.13
N PRO A 287 18.11 0.11 6.87
CA PRO A 287 18.19 1.55 7.02
C PRO A 287 18.20 2.24 5.64
N PRO A 288 17.55 3.40 5.49
CA PRO A 288 17.66 4.18 4.27
C PRO A 288 19.13 4.43 3.93
N PRO A 289 19.53 4.28 2.65
CA PRO A 289 20.87 4.58 2.23
C PRO A 289 21.11 6.09 2.27
N VAL A 290 22.39 6.48 2.24
CA VAL A 290 22.77 7.90 2.28
C VAL A 290 22.62 8.49 0.88
N ALA A 291 21.75 9.49 0.75
CA ALA A 291 21.62 10.26 -0.49
C ALA A 291 22.94 10.99 -0.82
N CYS A 292 23.24 11.09 -2.11
CA CYS A 292 24.37 11.85 -2.63
C CYS A 292 23.92 12.74 -3.78
N GLU A 293 24.67 13.82 -4.03
CA GLU A 293 24.39 14.70 -5.16
C GLU A 293 24.54 13.93 -6.48
N PRO A 294 23.59 14.05 -7.42
CA PRO A 294 23.74 13.48 -8.75
C PRO A 294 24.93 14.14 -9.47
N PRO A 295 25.71 13.39 -10.27
CA PRO A 295 26.74 13.99 -11.11
C PRO A 295 26.12 14.94 -12.15
N SER A 296 26.91 15.87 -12.65
CA SER A 296 26.51 16.68 -13.81
C SER A 296 26.38 15.81 -15.05
N PHE A 297 25.41 16.14 -15.91
CA PHE A 297 25.28 15.49 -17.21
C PHE A 297 26.56 15.62 -18.04
N GLU A 298 26.96 14.53 -18.69
CA GLU A 298 28.00 14.59 -19.72
C GLU A 298 27.42 15.11 -21.05
N MET A 299 26.11 14.93 -21.25
CA MET A 299 25.39 15.47 -22.41
C MET A 299 25.12 16.98 -22.31
N ARG A 300 24.84 17.61 -23.46
CA ARG A 300 24.48 19.04 -23.52
C ARG A 300 23.21 19.32 -22.72
N ALA A 301 23.22 20.37 -21.91
CA ALA A 301 22.10 20.78 -21.04
C ALA A 301 20.76 20.88 -21.79
N GLU A 302 20.73 21.53 -22.97
CA GLU A 302 19.53 21.66 -23.80
C GLU A 302 18.93 20.30 -24.19
N ARG A 303 19.80 19.30 -24.44
CA ARG A 303 19.35 17.95 -24.78
C ARG A 303 18.80 17.23 -23.54
N ALA A 304 19.46 17.36 -22.39
CA ALA A 304 18.99 16.80 -21.13
C ALA A 304 17.61 17.38 -20.76
N GLU A 305 17.46 18.71 -20.80
CA GLU A 305 16.18 19.39 -20.55
C GLU A 305 15.07 18.92 -21.50
N SER A 306 15.38 18.82 -22.80
CA SER A 306 14.42 18.32 -23.79
C SER A 306 13.99 16.88 -23.49
N LEU A 307 14.91 16.00 -23.09
CA LEU A 307 14.59 14.62 -22.74
C LEU A 307 13.77 14.55 -21.45
N ILE A 308 14.12 15.33 -20.42
CA ILE A 308 13.35 15.38 -19.16
C ILE A 308 11.92 15.83 -19.46
N GLN A 309 11.73 16.92 -20.21
CA GLN A 309 10.39 17.40 -20.57
C GLN A 309 9.61 16.37 -21.38
N THR A 310 10.25 15.73 -22.36
CA THR A 310 9.61 14.66 -23.16
C THR A 310 9.15 13.50 -22.26
N ASN A 311 9.96 13.12 -21.27
CA ASN A 311 9.58 12.10 -20.31
C ASN A 311 8.42 12.55 -19.44
N VAL A 312 8.43 13.76 -18.89
CA VAL A 312 7.33 14.27 -18.06
C VAL A 312 6.02 14.33 -18.84
N ASP A 313 6.05 14.87 -20.07
CA ASP A 313 4.87 14.97 -20.93
C ASP A 313 4.31 13.60 -21.31
N PHE A 314 5.17 12.58 -21.45
CA PHE A 314 4.73 11.22 -21.72
C PHE A 314 3.78 10.69 -20.64
N PHE A 315 3.95 11.06 -19.37
CA PHE A 315 3.08 10.58 -18.29
C PHE A 315 1.71 11.28 -18.23
N ALA A 316 1.53 12.43 -18.89
CA ALA A 316 0.31 13.23 -18.75
C ALA A 316 -0.98 12.47 -19.15
N ASP A 317 -0.90 11.62 -20.18
CA ASP A 317 -2.07 10.93 -20.75
C ASP A 317 -1.95 9.39 -20.71
N LYS A 318 -0.97 8.85 -19.99
CA LYS A 318 -0.72 7.41 -19.96
C LYS A 318 -1.22 6.78 -18.67
N ALA A 319 -1.87 5.63 -18.82
CA ALA A 319 -2.17 4.75 -17.70
C ALA A 319 -1.13 3.63 -17.66
N PHE A 320 -0.65 3.32 -16.45
CA PHE A 320 0.25 2.20 -16.24
C PHE A 320 -0.54 0.98 -15.78
N SER A 321 -0.20 -0.18 -16.32
CA SER A 321 -0.80 -1.44 -15.90
C SER A 321 0.29 -2.46 -15.58
N SER A 322 0.14 -3.17 -14.47
CA SER A 322 1.12 -4.17 -14.03
C SER A 322 0.43 -5.27 -13.24
N ALA A 323 1.10 -6.42 -13.14
CA ALA A 323 0.72 -7.51 -12.23
C ALA A 323 1.48 -7.40 -10.90
N TYR A 324 1.68 -6.18 -10.37
CA TYR A 324 2.44 -6.00 -9.14
C TYR A 324 1.57 -6.33 -7.92
N GLY A 325 1.83 -7.49 -7.33
CA GLY A 325 1.22 -7.93 -6.10
C GLY A 325 1.94 -9.14 -5.56
N HIS A 326 1.88 -9.32 -4.25
CA HIS A 326 2.55 -10.42 -3.57
C HIS A 326 1.52 -11.29 -2.84
N PRO A 327 1.64 -12.63 -2.95
CA PRO A 327 0.90 -13.52 -2.05
C PRO A 327 1.35 -13.27 -0.60
N PRO A 328 0.53 -13.62 0.39
CA PRO A 328 0.85 -13.38 1.79
C PRO A 328 1.98 -14.33 2.22
N VAL A 329 2.92 -13.84 3.04
CA VAL A 329 3.92 -14.72 3.65
C VAL A 329 3.26 -15.75 4.57
N THR A 330 2.25 -15.33 5.32
CA THR A 330 1.35 -16.20 6.08
C THR A 330 -0.04 -15.57 6.07
N SER A 331 -1.09 -16.39 5.87
CA SER A 331 -2.45 -15.84 5.85
C SER A 331 -2.88 -15.37 7.25
N ILE A 332 -3.82 -14.42 7.29
CA ILE A 332 -4.37 -13.90 8.55
C ILE A 332 -5.01 -15.02 9.37
N LEU A 333 -5.80 -15.87 8.71
CA LEU A 333 -6.50 -16.99 9.36
C LEU A 333 -5.54 -18.03 9.95
N GLU A 334 -4.45 -18.35 9.25
CA GLU A 334 -3.43 -19.26 9.78
C GLU A 334 -2.79 -18.68 11.05
N THR A 335 -2.46 -17.38 11.04
CA THR A 335 -1.89 -16.73 12.22
C THR A 335 -2.86 -16.74 13.41
N ILE A 336 -4.12 -16.37 13.19
CA ILE A 336 -5.14 -16.35 14.25
C ILE A 336 -5.38 -17.77 14.81
N ARG A 337 -5.43 -18.78 13.94
CA ARG A 337 -5.59 -20.20 14.36
C ARG A 337 -4.40 -20.67 15.18
N ALA A 338 -3.18 -20.34 14.78
CA ALA A 338 -1.97 -20.69 15.52
C ALA A 338 -1.89 -20.01 16.90
N ALA A 339 -2.40 -18.79 17.06
CA ALA A 339 -2.47 -18.11 18.35
C ALA A 339 -3.56 -18.67 19.28
N SER A 340 -4.52 -19.41 18.72
CA SER A 340 -5.66 -20.00 19.43
C SER A 340 -5.44 -21.46 19.85
N ALA A 341 -4.43 -22.12 19.29
CA ALA A 341 -4.05 -23.51 19.59
C ALA A 341 -3.13 -23.60 20.82
#